data_AF-A0A7V8YSG3-F1
#
_entry.id   AF-A0A7V8YSG3-F1
#
_cell.length_a   1.000
_cell.length_b   1.000
_cell.length_c   1.000
_cell.angle_alpha   90.00
_cell.angle_beta   90.00
_cell.angle_gamma   90.00
#
_symmetry.space_group_name_H-M   'P 1'
#
loop_
_entity.id
_entity.type
_entity.pdbx_description
1 polymer ?
#
loop_
_entity_poly.entity_id
_entity_poly.type
_entity_poly.pdbx_seq_one_letter_code
_entity_poly.pdbx_strand_id
1 'polypeptide(L)'
;TGLAAFVGAGFLPFFPTGWTLALALAAALATVARPRAGLALALAAPILPLGNLSLGLALLYGSVATGWLALAWREPRSGLVFLAGPLLAPLGLIGLIPLAVQPARGAARRGLQALAAVAAAALAAGLRDTRLPFDEAAATPALAGLESPLEAARVLIGALPPVLGLEALALAAIAVAIPWATSLWRIVALGSAALAAMLLLAPDASAIPLVAAVWLTCAALAGRHELETRSN
;
A
#
# COMPACT_ATOMS: atom_id res chain seq x y z
N THR A 1 12.88 1.12 5.67
CA THR A 1 12.65 0.23 6.83
C THR A 1 12.47 1.01 8.12
N GLY A 2 13.32 1.99 8.45
CA GLY A 2 13.09 2.86 9.60
C GLY A 2 11.77 3.64 9.55
N LEU A 3 11.51 4.35 8.44
CA LEU A 3 10.21 5.01 8.20
C LEU A 3 9.04 4.02 8.28
N ALA A 4 9.23 2.81 7.76
CA ALA A 4 8.20 1.77 7.77
C ALA A 4 7.86 1.29 9.19
N ALA A 5 8.86 1.03 10.01
CA ALA A 5 8.69 0.69 11.42
C ALA A 5 8.05 1.85 12.20
N PHE A 6 8.46 3.10 11.92
CA PHE A 6 7.87 4.29 12.53
C PHE A 6 6.39 4.43 12.18
N VAL A 7 6.06 4.35 10.90
CA VAL A 7 4.69 4.39 10.37
C VAL A 7 3.88 3.26 11.01
N GLY A 8 4.32 2.02 10.89
CA GLY A 8 3.60 0.86 11.38
C GLY A 8 3.39 0.81 12.91
N ALA A 9 4.34 1.31 13.70
CA ALA A 9 4.21 1.35 15.17
C ALA A 9 3.59 2.66 15.69
N GLY A 10 3.60 3.74 14.90
CA GLY A 10 3.14 5.07 15.30
C GLY A 10 1.64 5.31 15.09
N PHE A 11 0.94 4.46 14.34
CA PHE A 11 -0.52 4.55 14.15
C PHE A 11 -1.34 3.99 15.31
N LEU A 12 -0.71 3.24 16.22
CA LEU A 12 -1.40 2.50 17.28
C LEU A 12 -0.86 2.90 18.65
N PRO A 13 -1.68 2.82 19.72
CA PRO A 13 -1.22 3.04 21.07
C PRO A 13 -0.15 2.00 21.44
N PHE A 14 1.11 2.46 21.57
CA PHE A 14 2.26 1.61 21.83
C PHE A 14 2.71 1.76 23.28
N PHE A 15 2.85 0.64 24.00
CA PHE A 15 3.47 0.57 25.32
C PHE A 15 4.77 -0.25 25.25
N PRO A 16 5.89 0.21 25.84
CA PRO A 16 6.08 1.50 26.51
C PRO A 16 6.15 2.70 25.54
N THR A 17 5.56 3.83 25.93
CA THR A 17 5.43 5.03 25.10
C THR A 17 6.81 5.55 24.65
N GLY A 18 6.94 5.99 23.38
CA GLY A 18 8.18 6.55 22.82
C GLY A 18 9.15 5.56 22.15
N TRP A 19 8.91 4.25 22.27
CA TRP A 19 9.75 3.21 21.66
C TRP A 19 9.62 3.07 20.14
N THR A 20 8.63 3.73 19.53
CA THR A 20 8.45 3.75 18.06
C THR A 20 9.70 4.27 17.34
N LEU A 21 10.37 5.28 17.90
CA LEU A 21 11.64 5.81 17.38
C LEU A 21 12.79 4.81 17.53
N ALA A 22 12.84 4.08 18.65
CA ALA A 22 13.86 3.06 18.89
C ALA A 22 13.71 1.89 17.90
N LEU A 23 12.48 1.41 17.66
CA LEU A 23 12.18 0.39 16.65
C LEU A 23 12.51 0.88 15.23
N ALA A 24 12.18 2.14 14.92
CA ALA A 24 12.53 2.75 13.64
C ALA A 24 14.05 2.83 13.42
N LEU A 25 14.78 3.27 14.43
CA LEU A 25 16.24 3.33 14.40
C LEU A 25 16.85 1.93 14.27
N ALA A 26 16.38 0.96 15.05
CA ALA A 26 16.84 -0.43 14.98
C ALA A 26 16.59 -1.04 13.59
N ALA A 27 15.41 -0.83 13.00
CA ALA A 27 15.10 -1.30 11.65
C ALA A 27 15.98 -0.62 10.59
N ALA A 28 16.28 0.67 10.74
CA ALA A 28 17.18 1.40 9.84
C ALA A 28 18.62 0.86 9.93
N LEU A 29 19.17 0.74 11.14
CA LEU A 29 20.52 0.20 11.38
C LEU A 29 20.64 -1.24 10.90
N ALA A 30 19.64 -2.07 11.18
CA ALA A 30 19.59 -3.44 10.70
C ALA A 30 19.55 -3.52 9.17
N THR A 31 18.92 -2.58 8.47
CA THR A 31 18.95 -2.53 7.00
C THR A 31 20.33 -2.23 6.45
N VAL A 32 21.09 -1.34 7.09
CA VAL A 32 22.48 -1.03 6.70
C VAL A 32 23.34 -2.28 6.80
N ALA A 33 23.20 -3.05 7.89
CA ALA A 33 23.95 -4.29 8.06
C ALA A 33 23.45 -5.44 7.16
N ARG A 34 22.13 -5.67 7.14
CA ARG A 34 21.46 -6.76 6.43
C ARG A 34 20.04 -6.35 6.02
N PRO A 35 19.78 -6.05 4.74
CA PRO A 35 18.47 -5.60 4.26
C PRO A 35 17.29 -6.51 4.69
N ARG A 36 17.50 -7.83 4.74
CA ARG A 36 16.50 -8.80 5.20
C ARG A 36 16.14 -8.64 6.68
N ALA A 37 17.13 -8.40 7.54
CA ALA A 37 16.91 -8.21 8.97
C ALA A 37 16.12 -6.91 9.22
N GLY A 38 16.49 -5.83 8.54
CA GLY A 38 15.74 -4.59 8.67
C GLY A 38 14.32 -4.64 8.08
N LEU A 39 14.09 -5.43 7.02
CA LEU A 39 12.73 -5.72 6.53
C LEU A 39 11.92 -6.49 7.57
N ALA A 40 12.50 -7.57 8.14
CA ALA A 40 11.85 -8.37 9.17
C ALA A 40 11.50 -7.53 10.39
N LEU A 41 12.42 -6.69 10.88
CA LEU A 41 12.15 -5.78 11.99
C LEU A 41 11.07 -4.73 11.67
N ALA A 42 11.08 -4.19 10.45
CA ALA A 42 10.05 -3.23 10.03
C ALA A 42 8.64 -3.86 9.97
N LEU A 43 8.55 -5.11 9.51
CA LEU A 43 7.31 -5.87 9.49
C LEU A 43 6.92 -6.40 10.88
N ALA A 44 7.86 -6.59 11.79
CA ALA A 44 7.56 -7.03 13.16
C ALA A 44 7.11 -5.87 14.06
N ALA A 45 7.51 -4.64 13.77
CA ALA A 45 7.23 -3.48 14.61
C ALA A 45 5.73 -3.29 14.95
N PRO A 46 4.78 -3.51 14.04
CA PRO A 46 3.34 -3.36 14.35
C PRO A 46 2.75 -4.51 15.18
N ILE A 47 3.44 -5.65 15.32
CA ILE A 47 2.93 -6.80 16.10
C ILE A 47 2.73 -6.40 17.57
N LEU A 48 3.66 -5.65 18.14
CA LEU A 48 3.61 -5.24 19.55
C LEU A 48 2.39 -4.36 19.87
N PRO A 49 2.15 -3.23 19.18
CA PRO A 49 0.98 -2.41 19.48
C PRO A 49 -0.34 -3.10 19.07
N LEU A 50 -0.33 -3.95 18.04
CA LEU A 50 -1.51 -4.78 17.73
C LEU A 50 -1.82 -5.77 18.84
N GLY A 51 -0.80 -6.38 19.46
CA GLY A 51 -0.96 -7.28 20.60
C GLY A 51 -1.58 -6.60 21.83
N ASN A 52 -1.33 -5.31 22.02
CA ASN A 52 -2.00 -4.53 23.07
C ASN A 52 -3.49 -4.27 22.78
N LEU A 53 -3.88 -4.24 21.50
CA LEU A 53 -5.25 -3.96 21.07
C LEU A 53 -6.08 -5.24 20.96
N SER A 54 -5.52 -6.30 20.36
CA SER A 54 -6.17 -7.58 20.10
C SER A 54 -5.13 -8.67 19.77
N LEU A 55 -5.19 -9.81 20.47
CA LEU A 55 -4.36 -10.97 20.17
C LEU A 55 -4.65 -11.51 18.75
N GLY A 56 -5.92 -11.58 18.37
CA GLY A 56 -6.35 -12.04 17.05
C GLY A 56 -5.74 -11.20 15.92
N LEU A 57 -5.69 -9.88 16.07
CA LEU A 57 -5.04 -8.99 15.11
C LEU A 57 -3.53 -9.17 15.07
N ALA A 58 -2.87 -9.33 16.21
CA ALA A 58 -1.43 -9.56 16.25
C ALA A 58 -1.05 -10.87 15.53
N LEU A 59 -1.83 -11.94 15.74
CA LEU A 59 -1.63 -13.23 15.07
C LEU A 59 -1.93 -13.16 13.56
N LEU A 60 -3.02 -12.48 13.18
CA LEU A 60 -3.38 -12.28 11.78
C LEU A 60 -2.29 -11.48 11.04
N TYR A 61 -1.91 -10.34 11.60
CA TYR A 61 -0.86 -9.49 11.03
C TYR A 61 0.49 -10.22 10.99
N GLY A 62 0.89 -10.92 12.05
CA GLY A 62 2.13 -11.69 12.10
C GLY A 62 2.20 -12.77 11.01
N SER A 63 1.07 -13.44 10.74
CA SER A 63 0.98 -14.44 9.66
C SER A 63 1.15 -13.79 8.29
N VAL A 64 0.46 -12.68 8.03
CA VAL A 64 0.57 -11.90 6.78
C VAL A 64 1.98 -11.35 6.62
N ALA A 65 2.56 -10.78 7.66
CA ALA A 65 3.91 -10.23 7.67
C ALA A 65 4.97 -11.30 7.37
N THR A 66 4.82 -12.50 7.92
CA THR A 66 5.72 -13.63 7.65
C THR A 66 5.62 -14.11 6.22
N GLY A 67 4.40 -14.26 5.69
CA GLY A 67 4.16 -14.58 4.28
C GLY A 67 4.77 -13.52 3.36
N TRP A 68 4.59 -12.24 3.69
CA TRP A 68 5.15 -11.12 2.94
C TRP A 68 6.67 -11.11 2.95
N LEU A 69 7.28 -11.35 4.11
CA LEU A 69 8.72 -11.47 4.27
C LEU A 69 9.28 -12.62 3.43
N ALA A 70 8.60 -13.77 3.38
CA ALA A 70 8.98 -14.90 2.53
C ALA A 70 8.93 -14.53 1.04
N LEU A 71 7.87 -13.85 0.59
CA LEU A 71 7.73 -13.38 -0.79
C LEU A 71 8.81 -12.35 -1.18
N ALA A 72 9.14 -11.44 -0.25
CA ALA A 72 10.14 -10.39 -0.44
C ALA A 72 11.58 -10.84 -0.14
N TRP A 73 11.81 -12.09 0.27
CA TRP A 73 13.10 -12.56 0.80
C TRP A 73 14.27 -12.40 -0.18
N ARG A 74 13.98 -12.61 -1.47
CA ARG A 74 14.97 -12.47 -2.57
C ARG A 74 15.20 -11.01 -2.96
N GLU A 75 14.28 -10.10 -2.65
CA GLU A 75 14.31 -8.69 -3.07
C GLU A 75 13.83 -7.77 -1.94
N PRO A 76 14.55 -7.70 -0.81
CA PRO A 76 14.07 -7.02 0.40
C PRO A 76 13.88 -5.51 0.21
N ARG A 77 14.53 -4.91 -0.79
CA ARG A 77 14.40 -3.48 -1.12
C ARG A 77 12.99 -3.12 -1.63
N SER A 78 12.30 -4.03 -2.32
CA SER A 78 10.94 -3.82 -2.78
C SER A 78 9.89 -4.27 -1.75
N GLY A 79 10.30 -4.95 -0.68
CA GLY A 79 9.41 -5.52 0.33
C GLY A 79 8.54 -4.53 1.10
N LEU A 80 8.83 -3.23 1.03
CA LEU A 80 8.07 -2.18 1.73
C LEU A 80 7.37 -1.20 0.78
N VAL A 81 7.36 -1.49 -0.52
CA VAL A 81 6.78 -0.56 -1.50
C VAL A 81 5.27 -0.36 -1.28
N PHE A 82 4.58 -1.37 -0.74
CA PHE A 82 3.17 -1.24 -0.35
C PHE A 82 2.91 -0.12 0.68
N LEU A 83 3.91 0.32 1.45
CA LEU A 83 3.75 1.45 2.37
C LEU A 83 3.57 2.79 1.67
N ALA A 84 3.74 2.84 0.35
CA ALA A 84 3.32 3.99 -0.44
C ALA A 84 1.82 4.27 -0.25
N GLY A 85 0.97 3.26 -0.06
CA GLY A 85 -0.47 3.45 0.15
C GLY A 85 -0.79 4.35 1.36
N PRO A 86 -0.45 3.95 2.60
CA PRO A 86 -0.63 4.77 3.80
C PRO A 86 0.02 6.15 3.75
N LEU A 87 1.09 6.33 2.96
CA LEU A 87 1.77 7.61 2.81
C LEU A 87 1.08 8.53 1.78
N LEU A 88 0.54 7.97 0.71
CA LEU A 88 -0.16 8.69 -0.35
C LEU A 88 -1.63 8.99 0.02
N ALA A 89 -2.23 8.15 0.86
CA ALA A 89 -3.64 8.27 1.25
C ALA A 89 -4.02 9.61 1.87
N PRO A 90 -3.31 10.15 2.87
CA PRO A 90 -3.65 11.45 3.47
C PRO A 90 -3.53 12.61 2.50
N LEU A 91 -2.81 12.43 1.39
CA LEU A 91 -2.58 13.46 0.36
C LEU A 91 -3.59 13.34 -0.79
N GLY A 92 -4.50 12.36 -0.77
CA GLY A 92 -5.40 12.07 -1.90
C GLY A 92 -4.68 11.50 -3.13
N LEU A 93 -3.46 10.97 -2.96
CA LEU A 93 -2.58 10.53 -4.06
C LEU A 93 -2.59 9.01 -4.28
N ILE A 94 -3.60 8.30 -3.80
CA ILE A 94 -3.70 6.82 -3.89
C ILE A 94 -3.72 6.36 -5.35
N GLY A 95 -4.26 7.16 -6.25
CA GLY A 95 -4.21 6.90 -7.69
C GLY A 95 -2.79 6.79 -8.27
N LEU A 96 -1.75 7.23 -7.54
CA LEU A 96 -0.34 7.11 -7.94
C LEU A 96 0.34 5.82 -7.47
N ILE A 97 -0.37 4.93 -6.75
CA ILE A 97 0.13 3.60 -6.37
C ILE A 97 0.73 2.82 -7.56
N PRO A 98 0.10 2.81 -8.77
CA PRO A 98 0.65 2.10 -9.92
C PRO A 98 2.06 2.54 -10.29
N LEU A 99 2.40 3.83 -10.14
CA LEU A 99 3.75 4.34 -10.34
C LEU A 99 4.68 3.93 -9.18
N ALA A 100 4.20 4.05 -7.94
CA ALA A 100 4.99 3.77 -6.74
C ALA A 100 5.48 2.30 -6.70
N VAL A 101 4.71 1.36 -7.26
CA VAL A 101 5.05 -0.07 -7.27
C VAL A 101 5.99 -0.51 -8.40
N GLN A 102 6.34 0.38 -9.34
CA GLN A 102 7.19 0.04 -10.48
C GLN A 102 8.61 -0.48 -10.14
N PRO A 103 9.24 -0.13 -9.00
CA PRO A 103 10.50 -0.74 -8.59
C PRO A 103 10.41 -2.26 -8.35
N ALA A 104 9.22 -2.84 -8.14
CA ALA A 104 9.04 -4.28 -8.01
C ALA A 104 9.20 -5.00 -9.36
N ARG A 105 9.92 -6.12 -9.37
CA ARG A 105 10.17 -6.92 -10.58
C ARG A 105 9.06 -7.94 -10.83
N GLY A 106 8.51 -7.94 -12.04
CA GLY A 106 7.51 -8.91 -12.51
C GLY A 106 6.06 -8.47 -12.24
N ALA A 107 5.15 -8.88 -13.13
CA ALA A 107 3.74 -8.51 -13.09
C ALA A 107 3.06 -8.89 -11.77
N ALA A 108 3.18 -10.17 -11.36
CA ALA A 108 2.54 -10.68 -10.15
C ALA A 108 2.95 -9.87 -8.90
N ARG A 109 4.24 -9.52 -8.76
CA ARG A 109 4.71 -8.73 -7.62
C ARG A 109 4.19 -7.30 -7.64
N ARG A 110 4.13 -6.65 -8.80
CA ARG A 110 3.57 -5.28 -8.92
C ARG A 110 2.10 -5.26 -8.55
N GLY A 111 1.31 -6.21 -9.08
CA GLY A 111 -0.10 -6.35 -8.73
C GLY A 111 -0.29 -6.59 -7.23
N LEU A 112 0.47 -7.52 -6.65
CA LEU A 112 0.39 -7.81 -5.22
C LEU A 112 0.78 -6.60 -4.35
N GLN A 113 1.82 -5.85 -4.72
CA GLN A 113 2.25 -4.63 -4.01
C GLN A 113 1.19 -3.53 -4.11
N ALA A 114 0.53 -3.38 -5.25
CA ALA A 114 -0.56 -2.42 -5.43
C ALA A 114 -1.76 -2.76 -4.55
N LEU A 115 -2.19 -4.03 -4.56
CA LEU A 115 -3.27 -4.52 -3.69
C LEU A 115 -2.93 -4.31 -2.21
N ALA A 116 -1.72 -4.70 -1.79
CA ALA A 116 -1.26 -4.50 -0.43
C ALA A 116 -1.17 -3.01 -0.05
N ALA A 117 -0.84 -2.13 -0.99
CA ALA A 117 -0.79 -0.69 -0.75
C ALA A 117 -2.19 -0.12 -0.48
N VAL A 118 -3.18 -0.50 -1.29
CA VAL A 118 -4.57 -0.07 -1.09
C VAL A 118 -5.14 -0.63 0.21
N ALA A 119 -4.91 -1.92 0.49
CA ALA A 119 -5.34 -2.54 1.74
C ALA A 119 -4.71 -1.85 2.96
N ALA A 120 -3.41 -1.57 2.93
CA ALA A 120 -2.73 -0.86 4.01
C ALA A 120 -3.24 0.58 4.16
N ALA A 121 -3.53 1.28 3.06
CA ALA A 121 -4.14 2.61 3.08
C ALA A 121 -5.52 2.61 3.74
N ALA A 122 -6.38 1.65 3.37
CA ALA A 122 -7.72 1.51 3.94
C ALA A 122 -7.67 1.18 5.44
N LEU A 123 -6.77 0.28 5.86
CA LEU A 123 -6.55 -0.02 7.27
C LEU A 123 -6.06 1.21 8.05
N ALA A 124 -5.09 1.94 7.51
CA ALA A 124 -4.58 3.16 8.14
C ALA A 124 -5.66 4.25 8.25
N ALA A 125 -6.52 4.37 7.23
CA ALA A 125 -7.63 5.32 7.24
C ALA A 125 -8.68 4.97 8.30
N GLY A 126 -9.08 3.69 8.37
CA GLY A 126 -10.05 3.19 9.36
C GLY A 126 -9.54 3.29 10.80
N LEU A 127 -8.25 3.04 11.03
CA LEU A 127 -7.64 3.20 12.37
C LEU A 127 -7.56 4.66 12.83
N ARG A 128 -7.57 5.62 11.90
CA ARG A 128 -7.53 7.06 12.20
C ARG A 128 -8.90 7.72 12.22
N ASP A 129 -9.96 6.95 12.02
CA ASP A 129 -11.32 7.47 11.86
C ASP A 129 -11.39 8.53 10.73
N THR A 130 -10.63 8.27 9.66
CA THR A 130 -10.54 9.15 8.48
C THR A 130 -11.22 8.48 7.27
N ARG A 131 -11.61 9.30 6.30
CA ARG A 131 -12.27 8.86 5.07
C ARG A 131 -11.47 7.77 4.36
N LEU A 132 -12.16 6.74 3.87
CA LEU A 132 -11.54 5.67 3.11
C LEU A 132 -10.97 6.20 1.78
N PRO A 133 -9.99 5.51 1.18
CA PRO A 133 -9.58 5.76 -0.19
C PRO A 133 -10.80 5.89 -1.13
N PHE A 134 -10.90 7.01 -1.85
CA PHE A 134 -11.90 7.28 -2.89
C PHE A 134 -13.38 7.37 -2.44
N ASP A 135 -13.68 7.20 -1.15
CA ASP A 135 -15.04 7.24 -0.60
C ASP A 135 -15.14 8.20 0.62
N GLU A 136 -16.32 8.77 0.86
CA GLU A 136 -16.62 9.65 2.00
C GLU A 136 -16.93 8.87 3.28
N ALA A 137 -17.35 7.60 3.19
CA ALA A 137 -17.77 6.81 4.35
C ALA A 137 -16.58 6.11 5.04
N ALA A 138 -16.33 6.47 6.30
CA ALA A 138 -15.42 5.72 7.18
C ALA A 138 -16.21 4.64 7.92
N ALA A 139 -15.90 3.36 7.68
CA ALA A 139 -16.32 2.29 8.56
C ALA A 139 -15.22 2.05 9.59
N THR A 140 -15.45 2.40 10.85
CA THR A 140 -14.51 2.17 11.96
C THR A 140 -14.67 0.72 12.45
N PRO A 141 -13.73 -0.19 12.14
CA PRO A 141 -13.90 -1.59 12.53
C PRO A 141 -13.76 -1.77 14.04
N ALA A 142 -14.66 -2.55 14.65
CA ALA A 142 -14.61 -2.90 16.07
C ALA A 142 -13.51 -3.95 16.32
N LEU A 143 -12.27 -3.48 16.51
CA LEU A 143 -11.07 -4.33 16.53
C LEU A 143 -10.58 -4.72 17.93
N ALA A 144 -11.01 -4.01 18.98
CA ALA A 144 -10.50 -4.20 20.33
C ALA A 144 -10.95 -5.53 20.94
N GLY A 145 -10.04 -6.22 21.62
CA GLY A 145 -10.35 -7.43 22.40
C GLY A 145 -10.59 -8.70 21.59
N LEU A 146 -10.43 -8.69 20.26
CA LEU A 146 -10.58 -9.90 19.45
C LEU A 146 -9.46 -10.90 19.77
N GLU A 147 -9.81 -12.14 20.10
CA GLU A 147 -8.83 -13.20 20.40
C GLU A 147 -8.54 -14.08 19.18
N SER A 148 -9.54 -14.26 18.30
CA SER A 148 -9.44 -15.11 17.13
C SER A 148 -8.92 -14.36 15.89
N PRO A 149 -7.89 -14.85 15.19
CA PRO A 149 -7.39 -14.22 13.96
C PRO A 149 -8.40 -14.29 12.81
N LEU A 150 -9.22 -15.34 12.75
CA LEU A 150 -10.26 -15.49 11.73
C LEU A 150 -11.41 -14.50 11.94
N GLU A 151 -11.73 -14.21 13.21
CA GLU A 151 -12.71 -13.19 13.56
C GLU A 151 -12.20 -11.80 13.20
N ALA A 152 -10.96 -11.48 13.56
CA ALA A 152 -10.30 -10.23 13.16
C ALA A 152 -10.31 -10.04 11.63
N ALA A 153 -10.01 -11.10 10.87
CA ALA A 153 -10.07 -11.05 9.41
C ALA A 153 -11.49 -10.77 8.89
N ARG A 154 -12.51 -11.43 9.46
CA ARG A 154 -13.91 -11.22 9.07
C ARG A 154 -14.40 -9.81 9.38
N VAL A 155 -14.06 -9.27 10.56
CA VAL A 155 -14.38 -7.88 10.93
C VAL A 155 -13.73 -6.89 9.97
N LEU A 156 -12.44 -7.08 9.66
CA LEU A 156 -11.74 -6.23 8.71
C LEU A 156 -12.35 -6.29 7.31
N ILE A 157 -12.61 -7.50 6.78
CA ILE A 157 -13.20 -7.66 5.44
C ILE A 157 -14.62 -7.09 5.39
N GLY A 158 -15.43 -7.31 6.43
CA GLY A 158 -16.79 -6.80 6.51
C GLY A 158 -16.88 -5.27 6.63
N ALA A 159 -15.80 -4.62 7.09
CA ALA A 159 -15.71 -3.16 7.15
C ALA A 159 -15.32 -2.52 5.80
N LEU A 160 -14.85 -3.29 4.82
CA LEU A 160 -14.44 -2.75 3.53
C LEU A 160 -15.64 -2.66 2.56
N PRO A 161 -15.86 -1.50 1.92
CA PRO A 161 -16.89 -1.40 0.91
C PRO A 161 -16.48 -2.19 -0.35
N PRO A 162 -17.41 -2.88 -1.05
CA PRO A 162 -17.09 -3.68 -2.22
C PRO A 162 -16.38 -2.91 -3.34
N VAL A 163 -16.72 -1.62 -3.51
CA VAL A 163 -16.13 -0.73 -4.52
C VAL A 163 -14.62 -0.58 -4.36
N LEU A 164 -14.11 -0.53 -3.12
CA LEU A 164 -12.68 -0.43 -2.84
C LEU A 164 -11.92 -1.66 -3.37
N GLY A 165 -12.54 -2.84 -3.34
CA GLY A 165 -11.97 -4.06 -3.91
C GLY A 165 -11.78 -3.94 -5.42
N LEU A 166 -12.76 -3.36 -6.12
CA LEU A 166 -12.70 -3.13 -7.57
C LEU A 166 -11.64 -2.09 -7.93
N GLU A 167 -11.54 -1.00 -7.17
CA GLU A 167 -10.51 0.03 -7.36
C GLU A 167 -9.10 -0.53 -7.12
N ALA A 168 -8.94 -1.35 -6.08
CA ALA A 168 -7.67 -2.01 -5.80
C ALA A 168 -7.24 -2.92 -6.95
N LEU A 169 -8.18 -3.68 -7.53
CA LEU A 169 -7.94 -4.51 -8.71
C LEU A 169 -7.60 -3.67 -9.94
N ALA A 170 -8.30 -2.56 -10.17
CA ALA A 170 -8.01 -1.66 -11.27
C ALA A 170 -6.61 -1.03 -11.14
N LEU A 171 -6.23 -0.53 -9.94
CA LEU A 171 -4.88 -0.02 -9.68
C LEU A 171 -3.82 -1.10 -9.87
N ALA A 172 -4.09 -2.34 -9.44
CA ALA A 172 -3.19 -3.47 -9.65
C ALA A 172 -3.03 -3.82 -11.13
N ALA A 173 -4.11 -3.80 -11.92
CA ALA A 173 -4.06 -4.02 -13.35
C ALA A 173 -3.25 -2.93 -14.07
N ILE A 174 -3.45 -1.65 -13.71
CA ILE A 174 -2.66 -0.53 -14.25
C ILE A 174 -1.18 -0.70 -13.90
N ALA A 175 -0.87 -1.05 -12.63
CA ALA A 175 0.49 -1.28 -12.17
C ALA A 175 1.21 -2.37 -12.98
N VAL A 176 0.48 -3.44 -13.32
CA VAL A 176 0.96 -4.54 -14.15
C VAL A 176 1.17 -4.10 -15.59
N ALA A 177 0.31 -3.21 -16.10
CA ALA A 177 0.30 -2.80 -17.50
C ALA A 177 1.31 -1.69 -17.86
N ILE A 178 1.73 -0.87 -16.90
CA ILE A 178 2.70 0.23 -17.11
C ILE A 178 3.97 -0.16 -17.90
N PRO A 179 4.65 -1.30 -17.64
CA PRO A 179 5.84 -1.69 -18.40
C PRO A 179 5.59 -1.92 -19.89
N TRP A 180 4.33 -2.15 -20.27
CA TRP A 180 3.94 -2.28 -21.66
C TRP A 180 3.64 -0.92 -22.31
N ALA A 181 3.60 0.19 -21.58
CA ALA A 181 3.40 1.52 -22.16
C ALA A 181 4.71 2.08 -22.74
N THR A 182 5.25 1.44 -23.78
CA THR A 182 6.57 1.75 -24.36
C THR A 182 6.55 2.81 -25.46
N SER A 183 5.37 3.30 -25.86
CA SER A 183 5.23 4.35 -26.86
C SER A 183 4.15 5.33 -26.43
N LEU A 184 4.18 6.56 -26.95
CA LEU A 184 3.19 7.59 -26.61
C LEU A 184 1.74 7.11 -26.82
N TRP A 185 1.47 6.40 -27.92
CA TRP A 185 0.15 5.81 -28.17
C TRP A 185 -0.26 4.77 -27.13
N ARG A 186 0.66 3.93 -26.67
CA ARG A 186 0.39 2.94 -25.61
C ARG A 186 0.21 3.62 -24.25
N ILE A 187 0.89 4.73 -23.99
CA ILE A 187 0.71 5.56 -22.79
C ILE A 187 -0.69 6.18 -22.80
N VAL A 188 -1.12 6.76 -23.93
CA VAL A 188 -2.47 7.33 -24.09
C VAL A 188 -3.52 6.24 -23.93
N ALA A 189 -3.36 5.10 -24.60
CA ALA A 189 -4.29 3.97 -24.48
C ALA A 189 -4.41 3.46 -23.03
N LEU A 190 -3.29 3.33 -22.32
CA LEU A 190 -3.28 2.95 -20.90
C LEU A 190 -4.01 3.99 -20.04
N GLY A 191 -3.72 5.28 -20.23
CA GLY A 191 -4.36 6.36 -19.48
C GLY A 191 -5.87 6.41 -19.69
N SER A 192 -6.31 6.33 -20.94
CA SER A 192 -7.74 6.31 -21.29
C SER A 192 -8.44 5.08 -20.72
N ALA A 193 -7.84 3.89 -20.83
CA ALA A 193 -8.41 2.67 -20.27
C ALA A 193 -8.46 2.69 -18.73
N ALA A 194 -7.43 3.22 -18.08
CA ALA A 194 -7.37 3.38 -16.63
C ALA A 194 -8.48 4.32 -16.14
N LEU A 195 -8.64 5.48 -16.79
CA LEU A 195 -9.66 6.46 -16.42
C LEU A 195 -11.07 5.89 -16.64
N ALA A 196 -11.32 5.24 -17.77
CA ALA A 196 -12.59 4.60 -18.06
C ALA A 196 -12.91 3.51 -17.02
N ALA A 197 -11.95 2.65 -16.69
CA ALA A 197 -12.15 1.60 -15.68
C ALA A 197 -12.51 2.19 -14.31
N MET A 198 -11.79 3.21 -13.84
CA MET A 198 -12.06 3.81 -12.53
C MET A 198 -13.42 4.49 -12.47
N LEU A 199 -13.79 5.26 -13.50
CA LEU A 199 -15.09 5.95 -13.54
C LEU A 199 -16.27 5.00 -13.73
N LEU A 200 -16.09 3.87 -14.42
CA LEU A 200 -17.14 2.85 -14.57
C LEU A 200 -17.31 1.99 -13.31
N LEU A 201 -16.23 1.71 -12.58
CA LEU A 201 -16.26 0.87 -11.37
C LEU A 201 -16.68 1.66 -10.13
N ALA A 202 -16.40 2.96 -10.09
CA ALA A 202 -16.71 3.85 -8.97
C ALA A 202 -17.31 5.18 -9.51
N PRO A 203 -18.58 5.17 -9.97
CA PRO A 203 -19.20 6.36 -10.57
C PRO A 203 -19.36 7.52 -9.60
N ASP A 204 -19.43 7.23 -8.29
CA ASP A 204 -19.57 8.23 -7.23
C ASP A 204 -18.21 8.77 -6.74
N ALA A 205 -17.10 8.19 -7.19
CA ALA A 205 -15.76 8.66 -6.83
C ALA A 205 -15.49 10.04 -7.44
N SER A 206 -14.76 10.88 -6.68
CA SER A 206 -14.39 12.21 -7.18
C SER A 206 -13.51 12.09 -8.45
N ALA A 207 -14.02 12.62 -9.57
CA ALA A 207 -13.33 12.52 -10.86
C ALA A 207 -12.00 13.29 -10.90
N ILE A 208 -11.90 14.41 -10.17
CA ILE A 208 -10.70 15.28 -10.19
C ILE A 208 -9.43 14.54 -9.74
N PRO A 209 -9.36 13.90 -8.55
CA PRO A 209 -8.17 13.18 -8.13
C PRO A 209 -7.83 11.99 -9.04
N LEU A 210 -8.84 11.33 -9.61
CA LEU A 210 -8.63 10.23 -10.58
C LEU A 210 -8.00 10.73 -11.88
N VAL A 211 -8.55 11.80 -12.47
CA VAL A 211 -8.00 12.43 -13.69
C VAL A 211 -6.58 12.91 -13.45
N ALA A 212 -6.34 13.62 -12.33
CA ALA A 212 -5.01 14.11 -11.97
C ALA A 212 -4.00 12.97 -11.83
N ALA A 213 -4.36 11.87 -11.16
CA ALA A 213 -3.48 10.72 -10.99
C ALA A 213 -3.15 10.04 -12.33
N VAL A 214 -4.14 9.89 -13.22
CA VAL A 214 -3.94 9.34 -14.56
C VAL A 214 -3.01 10.25 -15.38
N TRP A 215 -3.25 11.56 -15.37
CA TRP A 215 -2.42 12.52 -16.10
C TRP A 215 -0.97 12.54 -15.61
N LEU A 216 -0.76 12.55 -14.28
CA LEU A 216 0.56 12.46 -13.68
C LEU A 216 1.26 11.15 -14.07
N THR A 217 0.53 10.04 -14.11
CA THR A 217 1.04 8.74 -14.58
C THR A 217 1.48 8.82 -16.03
N CYS A 218 0.62 9.31 -16.93
CA CYS A 218 0.95 9.48 -18.34
C CYS A 218 2.15 10.42 -18.54
N ALA A 219 2.20 11.55 -17.84
CA ALA A 219 3.29 12.51 -17.91
C ALA A 219 4.63 11.90 -17.47
N ALA A 220 4.64 11.14 -16.37
CA ALA A 220 5.83 10.44 -15.90
C ALA A 220 6.34 9.41 -16.92
N LEU A 221 5.43 8.68 -17.58
CA LEU A 221 5.78 7.71 -18.61
C LEU A 221 6.31 8.38 -19.89
N ALA A 222 5.68 9.49 -20.30
CA ALA A 222 6.11 10.26 -21.48
C ALA A 222 7.50 10.86 -21.26
N GLY A 223 7.75 11.45 -20.08
CA GLY A 223 9.07 11.99 -19.73
C GLY A 223 10.17 10.92 -19.74
N ARG A 224 9.87 9.71 -19.24
CA ARG A 224 10.81 8.58 -19.32
C ARG A 224 11.12 8.19 -20.78
N HIS A 225 10.09 8.11 -21.62
CA HIS A 225 10.26 7.81 -23.04
C HIS A 225 11.14 8.84 -23.75
N GLU A 226 10.94 10.14 -23.48
CA GLU A 226 11.79 11.19 -24.06
C GLU A 226 13.26 11.08 -23.64
N LEU A 227 13.53 10.78 -22.37
CA LEU A 227 14.89 10.59 -21.87
C LEU A 227 15.59 9.42 -22.56
N GLU A 228 14.89 8.29 -22.74
CA GLU A 228 15.40 7.11 -23.45
C GLU A 228 15.68 7.40 -24.94
N THR A 229 14.85 8.23 -25.58
CA THR A 229 15.09 8.63 -26.99
C THR A 229 16.27 9.59 -27.16
N ARG A 230 16.59 10.43 -26.16
CA ARG A 230 17.71 11.39 -26.23
C ARG A 230 19.08 10.75 -25.95
N SER A 231 19.10 9.59 -25.30
CA SER A 231 20.34 8.87 -24.97
C SER A 231 20.83 7.92 -26.08
N ASN A 232 20.04 7.73 -27.14
CA ASN A 232 20.37 6.92 -28.32
C ASN A 232 20.72 7.83 -29.49
#